data_AF-A0A1H7KM22-F1
#
_entry.id   AF-A0A1H7KM22-F1
#
_cell.length_a   1.000
_cell.length_b   1.000
_cell.length_c   1.000
_cell.angle_alpha   90.00
_cell.angle_beta   90.00
_cell.angle_gamma   90.00
#
_symmetry.space_group_name_H-M   'P 1'
#
loop_
_entity.id
_entity.type
_entity.pdbx_description
1 polymer ?
#
loop_
_entity_poly.entity_id
_entity_poly.type
_entity_poly.pdbx_seq_one_letter_code
_entity_poly.pdbx_strand_id
1 'polypeptide(L)'
;MIIKPRTRGFICTTSHPVGCEAQVQEQIDYVLKQPGIEGPRNVLVIGASTGYGLSARVAAAFGARANTVGVYRPSQATEKRTASAGWYNSAAFEKAADAAGLKSYSVTGDAFTQETKAKTVELIRKELGQVDLVVYSVASARRTLPETGETVSSVLKPIGPAYTNKTVNFHTGEVTEVTIEPATEEEVKNTVEVMGGDDWELWMNELAEGGVLAPDVTTIAFSYIGSEITKAIYRDGSIGQAKDHLEATALKLNEKLATGGGRAYVTVSKALVTQSSSAIPVVPLYVSALYKVMKEKGLHEGCIEQIYRLFSDRLYNGQETPVDEKGRIRIDDWELREDVQAEVAELWSKVTSENIEELTDLAGYRREFFQLFGFETDGVDYDADVNPVVDNPKAI
;
A
#
# COMPACT_ATOMS: atom_id res chain seq x y z
N MET A 1 -21.25 -5.26 -20.31
CA MET A 1 -20.44 -4.39 -21.17
C MET A 1 -19.04 -4.98 -21.27
N ILE A 2 -18.40 -4.90 -22.45
CA ILE A 2 -16.98 -5.21 -22.57
C ILE A 2 -16.17 -4.05 -21.98
N ILE A 3 -15.32 -4.35 -20.99
CA ILE A 3 -14.49 -3.36 -20.30
C ILE A 3 -13.05 -3.50 -20.80
N LYS A 4 -12.48 -2.43 -21.35
CA LYS A 4 -11.08 -2.36 -21.81
C LYS A 4 -10.31 -1.29 -21.02
N PRO A 5 -8.98 -1.43 -20.85
CA PRO A 5 -8.17 -0.45 -20.15
C PRO A 5 -8.23 0.91 -20.84
N ARG A 6 -8.42 1.98 -20.06
CA ARG A 6 -8.38 3.37 -20.54
C ARG A 6 -7.36 4.16 -19.74
N THR A 7 -6.17 4.34 -20.32
CA THR A 7 -5.03 4.97 -19.66
C THR A 7 -4.78 6.40 -20.12
N ARG A 8 -4.23 7.21 -19.22
CA ARG A 8 -3.64 8.53 -19.47
C ARG A 8 -2.37 8.64 -18.63
N GLY A 9 -1.21 8.41 -19.25
CA GLY A 9 0.04 8.25 -18.51
C GLY A 9 -0.08 7.10 -17.49
N PHE A 10 0.23 7.37 -16.23
CA PHE A 10 0.14 6.41 -15.13
C PHE A 10 -1.27 6.23 -14.53
N ILE A 11 -2.30 6.89 -15.08
CA ILE A 11 -3.68 6.78 -14.59
C ILE A 11 -4.46 5.82 -15.48
N CYS A 12 -5.01 4.75 -14.90
CA CYS A 12 -6.06 3.94 -15.54
C CYS A 12 -7.43 4.35 -14.97
N THR A 13 -8.38 4.67 -15.86
CA THR A 13 -9.70 5.20 -15.49
C THR A 13 -10.81 4.14 -15.47
N THR A 14 -10.46 2.89 -15.77
CA THR A 14 -11.35 1.74 -15.84
C THR A 14 -10.77 0.61 -15.01
N SER A 15 -11.62 -0.21 -14.39
CA SER A 15 -11.18 -1.43 -13.69
C SER A 15 -12.08 -2.59 -14.08
N HIS A 16 -11.52 -3.79 -14.24
CA HIS A 16 -12.26 -4.99 -14.64
C HIS A 16 -12.69 -5.81 -13.43
N PRO A 17 -14.00 -5.94 -13.12
CA PRO A 17 -14.47 -6.56 -11.87
C PRO A 17 -14.01 -8.01 -11.72
N VAL A 18 -14.14 -8.82 -12.77
CA VAL A 18 -13.74 -10.24 -12.75
C VAL A 18 -12.22 -10.39 -12.61
N GLY A 19 -11.45 -9.44 -13.15
CA GLY A 19 -9.99 -9.52 -13.07
C GLY A 19 -9.45 -9.04 -11.72
N CYS A 20 -10.11 -8.04 -11.11
CA CYS A 20 -9.87 -7.68 -9.72
C CYS A 20 -10.19 -8.86 -8.77
N GLU A 21 -11.30 -9.56 -9.00
CA GLU A 21 -11.64 -10.77 -8.23
C GLU A 21 -10.57 -11.86 -8.37
N ALA A 22 -10.12 -12.14 -9.60
CA ALA A 22 -9.05 -13.11 -9.84
C ALA A 22 -7.73 -12.71 -9.16
N GLN A 23 -7.35 -11.42 -9.18
CA GLN A 23 -6.15 -10.92 -8.48
C GLN A 23 -6.24 -11.06 -6.95
N VAL A 24 -7.42 -10.86 -6.37
CA VAL A 24 -7.63 -11.13 -4.93
C VAL A 24 -7.52 -12.62 -4.65
N GLN A 25 -8.08 -13.47 -5.52
CA GLN A 25 -8.00 -14.92 -5.37
C GLN A 25 -6.54 -15.41 -5.46
N GLU A 26 -5.73 -14.87 -6.37
CA GLU A 26 -4.29 -15.19 -6.47
C GLU A 26 -3.54 -14.89 -5.16
N GLN A 27 -3.81 -13.75 -4.52
CA GLN A 27 -3.22 -13.41 -3.21
C GLN A 27 -3.67 -14.36 -2.10
N ILE A 28 -4.95 -14.74 -2.08
CA ILE A 28 -5.49 -15.70 -1.12
C ILE A 28 -4.84 -17.07 -1.32
N ASP A 29 -4.77 -17.54 -2.57
CA ASP A 29 -4.16 -18.81 -2.94
C ASP A 29 -2.67 -18.85 -2.58
N TYR A 30 -1.96 -17.74 -2.74
CA TYR A 30 -0.58 -17.61 -2.27
C TYR A 30 -0.50 -17.86 -0.76
N VAL A 31 -1.27 -17.12 0.04
CA VAL A 31 -1.24 -17.22 1.51
C VAL A 31 -1.63 -18.63 1.99
N LEU A 32 -2.66 -19.25 1.39
CA LEU A 32 -3.11 -20.59 1.78
C LEU A 32 -2.11 -21.70 1.44
N LYS A 33 -1.15 -21.46 0.54
CA LYS A 33 -0.05 -22.40 0.23
C LYS A 33 1.11 -22.31 1.21
N GLN A 34 1.18 -21.23 1.99
CA GLN A 34 2.23 -21.03 2.98
C GLN A 34 1.86 -21.67 4.34
N PRO A 35 2.82 -21.83 5.26
CA PRO A 35 2.52 -22.15 6.65
C PRO A 35 1.51 -21.16 7.26
N GLY A 36 0.61 -21.66 8.11
CA GLY A 36 -0.31 -20.81 8.86
C GLY A 36 0.44 -19.86 9.80
N ILE A 37 -0.12 -18.68 10.03
CA ILE A 37 0.45 -17.66 10.90
C ILE A 37 -0.27 -17.72 12.26
N GLU A 38 0.46 -17.96 13.35
CA GLU A 38 -0.06 -17.79 14.72
C GLU A 38 -0.11 -16.30 15.07
N GLY A 39 -1.05 -15.59 14.45
CA GLY A 39 -1.05 -14.13 14.38
C GLY A 39 -2.22 -13.45 15.10
N PRO A 40 -2.64 -12.27 14.60
CA PRO A 40 -3.69 -11.48 15.23
C PRO A 40 -5.05 -12.16 15.10
N ARG A 41 -5.99 -11.82 15.99
CA ARG A 41 -7.35 -12.39 15.98
C ARG A 41 -8.37 -11.42 15.41
N ASN A 42 -8.22 -10.12 15.71
CA ASN A 42 -9.15 -9.08 15.30
C ASN A 42 -8.34 -7.91 14.74
N VAL A 43 -8.47 -7.66 13.45
CA VAL A 43 -7.58 -6.75 12.71
C VAL A 43 -8.37 -5.60 12.12
N LEU A 44 -7.91 -4.38 12.36
CA LEU A 44 -8.35 -3.18 11.64
C LEU A 44 -7.29 -2.83 10.58
N VAL A 45 -7.73 -2.66 9.34
CA VAL A 45 -6.88 -2.16 8.26
C VAL A 45 -7.46 -0.85 7.72
N ILE A 46 -6.70 0.23 7.83
CA ILE A 46 -7.06 1.56 7.34
C ILE A 46 -6.36 1.77 6.00
N GLY A 47 -7.13 1.88 4.91
CA GLY A 47 -6.62 1.79 3.54
C GLY A 47 -6.61 0.35 3.01
N ALA A 48 -7.69 -0.40 3.20
CA ALA A 48 -7.70 -1.87 3.04
C ALA A 48 -8.03 -2.40 1.63
N SER A 49 -8.18 -1.54 0.63
CA SER A 49 -8.78 -1.93 -0.67
C SER A 49 -7.78 -2.21 -1.79
N THR A 50 -6.53 -1.78 -1.66
CA THR A 50 -5.48 -1.99 -2.68
C THR A 50 -4.09 -2.11 -2.03
N GLY A 51 -3.11 -2.61 -2.80
CA GLY A 51 -1.70 -2.63 -2.41
C GLY A 51 -1.45 -3.31 -1.06
N TYR A 52 -0.49 -2.79 -0.30
CA TYR A 52 -0.10 -3.33 1.01
C TYR A 52 -1.25 -3.48 2.00
N GLY A 53 -2.22 -2.56 2.01
CA GLY A 53 -3.38 -2.65 2.90
C GLY A 53 -4.29 -3.83 2.56
N LEU A 54 -4.59 -4.05 1.28
CA LEU A 54 -5.33 -5.23 0.83
C LEU A 54 -4.55 -6.52 1.18
N SER A 55 -3.27 -6.56 0.87
CA SER A 55 -2.43 -7.72 1.17
C SER A 55 -2.33 -8.01 2.68
N ALA A 56 -2.29 -6.97 3.52
CA ALA A 56 -2.36 -7.13 4.99
C ALA A 56 -3.69 -7.70 5.44
N ARG A 57 -4.80 -7.26 4.83
CA ARG A 57 -6.12 -7.82 5.11
C ARG A 57 -6.22 -9.29 4.70
N VAL A 58 -5.66 -9.65 3.53
CA VAL A 58 -5.58 -11.03 3.05
C VAL A 58 -4.70 -11.90 3.94
N ALA A 59 -3.49 -11.47 4.27
CA ALA A 59 -2.57 -12.22 5.14
C ALA A 59 -3.16 -12.43 6.55
N ALA A 60 -3.80 -11.40 7.13
CA ALA A 60 -4.52 -11.51 8.39
C ALA A 60 -5.65 -12.54 8.33
N ALA A 61 -6.56 -12.41 7.36
CA ALA A 61 -7.76 -13.24 7.29
C ALA A 61 -7.46 -14.67 6.88
N PHE A 62 -6.65 -14.89 5.85
CA PHE A 62 -6.42 -16.22 5.27
C PHE A 62 -5.17 -16.91 5.82
N GLY A 63 -4.20 -16.15 6.33
CA GLY A 63 -2.99 -16.69 6.95
C GLY A 63 -3.14 -16.91 8.45
N ALA A 64 -3.73 -15.95 9.17
CA ALA A 64 -3.93 -16.01 10.62
C ALA A 64 -5.37 -16.33 11.06
N ARG A 65 -6.31 -16.48 10.12
CA ARG A 65 -7.75 -16.68 10.40
C ARG A 65 -8.38 -15.56 11.24
N ALA A 66 -7.85 -14.34 11.10
CA ALA A 66 -8.34 -13.18 11.84
C ALA A 66 -9.71 -12.70 11.34
N ASN A 67 -10.53 -12.17 12.24
CA ASN A 67 -11.65 -11.31 11.87
C ASN A 67 -11.11 -9.96 11.41
N THR A 68 -11.68 -9.36 10.35
CA THR A 68 -11.16 -8.10 9.79
C THR A 68 -12.20 -7.00 9.67
N VAL A 69 -11.76 -5.76 9.93
CA VAL A 69 -12.45 -4.54 9.55
C VAL A 69 -11.57 -3.78 8.57
N GLY A 70 -12.08 -3.50 7.37
CA GLY A 70 -11.37 -2.69 6.37
C GLY A 70 -11.99 -1.31 6.22
N VAL A 71 -11.17 -0.25 6.23
CA VAL A 71 -11.60 1.13 5.94
C VAL A 71 -11.06 1.56 4.58
N TYR A 72 -11.91 2.08 3.70
CA TYR A 72 -11.52 2.58 2.39
C TYR A 72 -12.58 3.51 1.78
N ARG A 73 -12.23 4.25 0.73
CA ARG A 73 -13.17 5.16 0.06
C ARG A 73 -14.25 4.39 -0.71
N PRO A 74 -15.51 4.85 -0.69
CA PRO A 74 -16.57 4.26 -1.52
C PRO A 74 -16.29 4.51 -3.00
N SER A 75 -16.82 3.64 -3.85
CA SER A 75 -16.87 3.85 -5.30
C SER A 75 -18.17 3.28 -5.84
N GLN A 76 -18.73 3.93 -6.84
CA GLN A 76 -19.98 3.48 -7.46
C GLN A 76 -19.75 3.27 -8.95
N ALA A 77 -20.19 2.11 -9.43
CA ALA A 77 -20.32 1.83 -10.84
C ALA A 77 -21.72 2.23 -11.34
N THR A 78 -21.82 2.42 -12.63
CA THR A 78 -23.10 2.48 -13.36
C THR A 78 -23.02 1.50 -14.53
N GLU A 79 -24.12 1.27 -15.23
CA GLU A 79 -24.13 0.45 -16.45
C GLU A 79 -23.11 0.88 -17.52
N LYS A 80 -22.64 2.14 -17.47
CA LYS A 80 -21.74 2.74 -18.46
C LYS A 80 -20.34 3.08 -17.91
N ARG A 81 -20.10 2.93 -16.60
CA ARG A 81 -18.84 3.32 -15.95
C ARG A 81 -18.51 2.36 -14.82
N THR A 82 -17.28 1.86 -14.82
CA THR A 82 -16.77 0.97 -13.77
C THR A 82 -16.50 1.72 -12.47
N ALA A 83 -16.54 1.01 -11.35
CA ALA A 83 -16.02 1.49 -10.07
C ALA A 83 -14.47 1.49 -10.07
N SER A 84 -13.89 1.92 -8.96
CA SER A 84 -12.45 1.77 -8.71
C SER A 84 -12.07 0.30 -8.51
N ALA A 85 -10.81 -0.04 -8.80
CA ALA A 85 -10.27 -1.37 -8.53
C ALA A 85 -10.41 -1.76 -7.06
N GLY A 86 -10.17 -0.80 -6.15
CA GLY A 86 -10.33 -1.03 -4.72
C GLY A 86 -11.75 -1.44 -4.30
N TRP A 87 -12.78 -0.95 -4.98
CA TRP A 87 -14.15 -1.38 -4.71
C TRP A 87 -14.37 -2.84 -5.10
N TYR A 88 -13.93 -3.23 -6.30
CA TYR A 88 -14.02 -4.62 -6.76
C TYR A 88 -13.17 -5.57 -5.94
N ASN A 89 -11.95 -5.17 -5.57
CA ASN A 89 -11.07 -5.95 -4.71
C ASN A 89 -11.72 -6.20 -3.34
N SER A 90 -12.29 -5.16 -2.72
CA SER A 90 -12.96 -5.32 -1.43
C SER A 90 -14.21 -6.21 -1.54
N ALA A 91 -15.01 -6.07 -2.62
CA ALA A 91 -16.16 -6.96 -2.82
C ALA A 91 -15.73 -8.43 -3.00
N ALA A 92 -14.66 -8.68 -3.75
CA ALA A 92 -14.08 -10.02 -3.92
C ALA A 92 -13.53 -10.59 -2.60
N PHE A 93 -12.84 -9.75 -1.81
CA PHE A 93 -12.36 -10.13 -0.48
C PHE A 93 -13.52 -10.54 0.44
N GLU A 94 -14.58 -9.74 0.53
CA GLU A 94 -15.74 -10.04 1.39
C GLU A 94 -16.43 -11.34 0.96
N LYS A 95 -16.60 -11.55 -0.35
CA LYS A 95 -17.13 -12.80 -0.91
C LYS A 95 -16.28 -14.01 -0.51
N ALA A 96 -14.97 -13.91 -0.61
CA ALA A 96 -14.05 -14.99 -0.24
C ALA A 96 -14.02 -15.24 1.28
N ALA A 97 -14.06 -14.18 2.09
CA ALA A 97 -14.10 -14.28 3.55
C ALA A 97 -15.39 -14.96 4.03
N ASP A 98 -16.55 -14.57 3.49
CA ASP A 98 -17.83 -15.22 3.79
C ASP A 98 -17.81 -16.71 3.39
N ALA A 99 -17.28 -17.04 2.20
CA ALA A 99 -17.14 -18.43 1.75
C ALA A 99 -16.21 -19.27 2.66
N ALA A 100 -15.20 -18.65 3.27
CA ALA A 100 -14.29 -19.27 4.23
C ALA A 100 -14.82 -19.28 5.67
N GLY A 101 -16.00 -18.72 5.92
CA GLY A 101 -16.60 -18.59 7.26
C GLY A 101 -15.86 -17.62 8.18
N LEU A 102 -15.14 -16.64 7.62
CA LEU A 102 -14.39 -15.62 8.35
C LEU A 102 -15.28 -14.39 8.57
N LYS A 103 -15.25 -13.80 9.77
CA LYS A 103 -15.97 -12.54 9.99
C LYS A 103 -15.21 -11.39 9.37
N SER A 104 -15.87 -10.66 8.49
CA SER A 104 -15.30 -9.53 7.80
C SER A 104 -16.34 -8.42 7.63
N TYR A 105 -15.90 -7.18 7.80
CA TYR A 105 -16.73 -6.00 7.73
C TYR A 105 -15.98 -4.85 7.04
N SER A 106 -16.69 -3.97 6.35
CA SER A 106 -16.10 -2.85 5.63
C SER A 106 -16.75 -1.54 6.05
N VAL A 107 -15.93 -0.52 6.34
CA VAL A 107 -16.39 0.86 6.58
C VAL A 107 -15.95 1.71 5.40
N THR A 108 -16.90 2.38 4.78
CA THR A 108 -16.63 3.25 3.64
C THR A 108 -16.69 4.72 4.01
N GLY A 109 -15.63 5.44 3.65
CA GLY A 109 -15.52 6.87 3.99
C GLY A 109 -14.13 7.42 3.72
N ASP A 110 -13.96 8.71 4.00
CA ASP A 110 -12.62 9.31 4.01
C ASP A 110 -11.97 9.08 5.37
N ALA A 111 -10.88 8.31 5.39
CA ALA A 111 -10.23 7.86 6.63
C ALA A 111 -9.81 9.02 7.55
N PHE A 112 -9.59 10.22 6.99
CA PHE A 112 -9.24 11.42 7.74
C PHE A 112 -10.40 11.99 8.57
N THR A 113 -11.64 11.66 8.23
CA THR A 113 -12.83 12.26 8.86
C THR A 113 -13.17 11.62 10.21
N GLN A 114 -13.66 12.43 11.14
CA GLN A 114 -14.17 11.97 12.43
C GLN A 114 -15.34 10.99 12.29
N GLU A 115 -16.20 11.22 11.31
CA GLU A 115 -17.34 10.33 11.02
C GLU A 115 -16.88 8.91 10.73
N THR A 116 -15.84 8.74 9.90
CA THR A 116 -15.33 7.42 9.53
C THR A 116 -14.68 6.72 10.73
N LYS A 117 -13.93 7.47 11.56
CA LYS A 117 -13.35 6.96 12.81
C LYS A 117 -14.43 6.49 13.79
N ALA A 118 -15.44 7.32 14.04
CA ALA A 118 -16.56 7.00 14.93
C ALA A 118 -17.36 5.77 14.48
N LYS A 119 -17.69 5.68 13.18
CA LYS A 119 -18.35 4.51 12.58
C LYS A 119 -17.53 3.23 12.78
N THR A 120 -16.21 3.32 12.59
CA THR A 120 -15.30 2.18 12.76
C THR A 120 -15.24 1.73 14.22
N VAL A 121 -15.12 2.69 15.16
CA VAL A 121 -15.14 2.41 16.60
C VAL A 121 -16.44 1.72 17.01
N GLU A 122 -17.59 2.22 16.56
CA GLU A 122 -18.90 1.62 16.86
C GLU A 122 -19.00 0.18 16.32
N LEU A 123 -18.60 -0.03 15.07
CA LEU A 123 -18.61 -1.35 14.43
C LEU A 123 -17.71 -2.34 15.19
N ILE A 124 -16.47 -1.96 15.50
CA ILE A 124 -15.54 -2.82 16.23
C ILE A 124 -16.13 -3.18 17.59
N ARG A 125 -16.63 -2.20 18.34
CA ARG A 125 -17.23 -2.42 19.67
C ARG A 125 -18.37 -3.43 19.60
N LYS A 126 -19.22 -3.32 18.58
CA LYS A 126 -20.40 -4.17 18.42
C LYS A 126 -20.06 -5.59 17.97
N GLU A 127 -19.18 -5.72 16.98
CA GLU A 127 -19.00 -6.99 16.25
C GLU A 127 -17.78 -7.79 16.73
N LEU A 128 -16.72 -7.11 17.17
CA LEU A 128 -15.43 -7.72 17.53
C LEU A 128 -15.03 -7.49 19.00
N GLY A 129 -15.64 -6.51 19.66
CA GLY A 129 -15.26 -6.03 20.99
C GLY A 129 -14.01 -5.17 20.95
N GLN A 130 -12.87 -5.77 20.59
CA GLN A 130 -11.57 -5.10 20.49
C GLN A 130 -10.74 -5.63 19.31
N VAL A 131 -9.77 -4.85 18.84
CA VAL A 131 -8.77 -5.25 17.84
C VAL A 131 -7.37 -5.38 18.48
N ASP A 132 -6.61 -6.38 18.02
CA ASP A 132 -5.23 -6.65 18.46
C ASP A 132 -4.17 -6.33 17.39
N LEU A 133 -4.59 -5.97 16.17
CA LEU A 133 -3.73 -5.35 15.16
C LEU A 133 -4.42 -4.18 14.45
N VAL A 134 -3.71 -3.05 14.34
CA VAL A 134 -4.12 -1.90 13.52
C VAL A 134 -3.07 -1.61 12.45
N VAL A 135 -3.45 -1.79 11.17
CA VAL A 135 -2.59 -1.49 10.02
C VAL A 135 -3.00 -0.15 9.40
N TYR A 136 -2.11 0.82 9.43
CA TYR A 136 -2.29 2.13 8.78
C TYR A 136 -1.59 2.15 7.41
N SER A 137 -2.39 1.96 6.36
CA SER A 137 -1.96 1.85 4.96
C SER A 137 -2.65 2.90 4.07
N VAL A 138 -2.83 4.12 4.58
CA VAL A 138 -3.46 5.21 3.83
C VAL A 138 -2.45 5.82 2.86
N ALA A 139 -2.80 5.84 1.57
CA ALA A 139 -2.11 6.60 0.55
C ALA A 139 -3.11 7.59 -0.08
N SER A 140 -2.92 8.89 0.17
CA SER A 140 -3.76 9.96 -0.37
C SER A 140 -2.88 11.12 -0.81
N ALA A 141 -3.18 11.74 -1.95
CA ALA A 141 -2.48 12.95 -2.39
C ALA A 141 -2.97 14.23 -1.69
N ARG A 142 -4.07 14.14 -0.94
CA ARG A 142 -4.74 15.26 -0.29
C ARG A 142 -5.36 14.86 1.04
N ARG A 143 -5.47 15.83 1.95
CA ARG A 143 -6.14 15.73 3.25
C ARG A 143 -6.93 17.00 3.48
N THR A 144 -8.18 16.86 3.91
CA THR A 144 -8.93 17.97 4.48
C THR A 144 -8.64 18.02 5.97
N LEU A 145 -8.06 19.13 6.43
CA LEU A 145 -7.67 19.32 7.82
C LEU A 145 -8.93 19.42 8.69
N PRO A 146 -9.07 18.61 9.75
CA PRO A 146 -10.30 18.57 10.55
C PRO A 146 -10.56 19.87 11.31
N GLU A 147 -9.51 20.61 11.68
CA GLU A 147 -9.62 21.84 12.49
C GLU A 147 -10.05 23.06 11.65
N THR A 148 -9.58 23.15 10.40
CA THR A 148 -9.78 24.34 9.55
C THR A 148 -10.75 24.10 8.39
N GLY A 149 -10.97 22.84 8.00
CA GLY A 149 -11.71 22.48 6.78
C GLY A 149 -10.93 22.73 5.48
N GLU A 150 -9.69 23.19 5.56
CA GLU A 150 -8.84 23.43 4.40
C GLU A 150 -8.35 22.12 3.78
N THR A 151 -8.33 22.02 2.46
CA THR A 151 -7.77 20.86 1.76
C THR A 151 -6.36 21.15 1.27
N VAL A 152 -5.39 20.47 1.87
CA VAL A 152 -3.98 20.53 1.49
C VAL A 152 -3.60 19.33 0.64
N SER A 153 -2.57 19.48 -0.20
CA SER A 153 -2.07 18.42 -1.09
C SER A 153 -0.60 18.16 -0.85
N SER A 154 -0.20 16.89 -0.91
CA SER A 154 1.20 16.48 -0.86
C SER A 154 1.85 16.63 -2.23
N VAL A 155 3.15 16.94 -2.26
CA VAL A 155 3.97 16.89 -3.47
C VAL A 155 5.11 15.90 -3.30
N LEU A 156 5.68 15.47 -4.42
CA LEU A 156 6.86 14.61 -4.49
C LEU A 156 7.97 15.39 -5.21
N LYS A 157 8.71 16.18 -4.44
CA LYS A 157 9.73 17.10 -4.95
C LYS A 157 10.97 17.04 -4.04
N PRO A 158 12.17 17.28 -4.60
CA PRO A 158 13.37 17.40 -3.78
C PRO A 158 13.30 18.62 -2.86
N ILE A 159 14.09 18.61 -1.79
CA ILE A 159 14.35 19.80 -0.97
C ILE A 159 15.75 20.31 -1.32
N GLY A 160 15.89 21.61 -1.59
CA GLY A 160 17.16 22.22 -2.00
C GLY A 160 17.29 22.34 -3.52
N PRO A 161 18.26 21.69 -4.18
CA PRO A 161 18.46 21.81 -5.62
C PRO A 161 17.41 21.04 -6.42
N ALA A 162 17.19 21.47 -7.67
CA ALA A 162 16.42 20.69 -8.64
C ALA A 162 17.10 19.35 -8.90
N TYR A 163 16.29 18.32 -9.16
CA TYR A 163 16.76 16.96 -9.38
C TYR A 163 16.45 16.52 -10.81
N THR A 164 17.49 16.14 -11.56
CA THR A 164 17.36 15.64 -12.94
C THR A 164 17.81 14.18 -13.00
N ASN A 165 16.97 13.29 -13.56
CA ASN A 165 17.34 11.90 -13.79
C ASN A 165 16.52 11.28 -14.94
N LYS A 166 16.87 10.06 -15.34
CA LYS A 166 16.14 9.24 -16.30
C LYS A 166 14.76 8.86 -15.76
N THR A 167 13.79 8.82 -16.66
CA THR A 167 12.45 8.28 -16.46
C THR A 167 12.05 7.47 -17.69
N VAL A 168 10.92 6.76 -17.61
CA VAL A 168 10.39 5.99 -18.73
C VAL A 168 8.91 6.26 -18.92
N ASN A 169 8.49 6.42 -20.18
CA ASN A 169 7.10 6.19 -20.55
C ASN A 169 6.88 4.68 -20.67
N PHE A 170 6.38 4.05 -19.60
CA PHE A 170 6.28 2.59 -19.56
C PHE A 170 5.34 2.00 -20.62
N HIS A 171 4.45 2.80 -21.22
CA HIS A 171 3.62 2.35 -22.36
C HIS A 171 4.43 2.17 -23.64
N THR A 172 5.40 3.04 -23.90
CA THR A 172 6.16 3.06 -25.16
C THR A 172 7.58 2.54 -25.04
N GLY A 173 8.11 2.46 -23.81
CA GLY A 173 9.53 2.16 -23.55
C GLY A 173 10.45 3.36 -23.79
N GLU A 174 9.91 4.55 -24.08
CA GLU A 174 10.73 5.73 -24.31
C GLU A 174 11.40 6.19 -23.00
N VAL A 175 12.73 6.18 -22.99
CA VAL A 175 13.57 6.67 -21.90
C VAL A 175 13.94 8.13 -22.18
N THR A 176 13.59 9.01 -21.24
CA THR A 176 13.87 10.44 -21.31
C THR A 176 14.45 10.94 -19.99
N GLU A 177 14.97 12.16 -19.96
CA GLU A 177 15.29 12.84 -18.71
C GLU A 177 14.12 13.69 -18.24
N VAL A 178 13.96 13.78 -16.92
CA VAL A 178 13.00 14.66 -16.26
C VAL A 178 13.71 15.47 -15.19
N THR A 179 13.40 16.77 -15.12
CA THR A 179 13.83 17.66 -14.05
C THR A 179 12.65 17.96 -13.14
N ILE A 180 12.86 17.77 -11.84
CA ILE A 180 11.89 18.04 -10.79
C ILE A 180 12.39 19.22 -9.97
N GLU A 181 11.62 20.31 -10.01
CA GLU A 181 11.90 21.51 -9.24
C GLU A 181 11.71 21.27 -7.73
N PRO A 182 12.46 21.98 -6.88
CA PRO A 182 12.38 21.80 -5.43
C PRO A 182 11.01 22.20 -4.87
N ALA A 183 10.66 21.56 -3.75
CA ALA A 183 9.48 21.91 -2.98
C ALA A 183 9.65 23.29 -2.32
N THR A 184 8.58 24.07 -2.28
CA THR A 184 8.51 25.23 -1.37
C THR A 184 8.36 24.77 0.08
N GLU A 185 8.65 25.63 1.06
CA GLU A 185 8.44 25.31 2.49
C GLU A 185 6.98 24.94 2.79
N GLU A 186 6.02 25.63 2.15
CA GLU A 186 4.60 25.34 2.27
C GLU A 186 4.26 23.95 1.69
N GLU A 187 4.82 23.60 0.54
CA GLU A 187 4.64 22.28 -0.07
C GLU A 187 5.21 21.15 0.80
N VAL A 188 6.36 21.38 1.46
CA VAL A 188 6.93 20.43 2.43
C VAL A 188 5.99 20.27 3.62
N LYS A 189 5.54 21.37 4.23
CA LYS A 189 4.60 21.34 5.36
C LYS A 189 3.32 20.60 4.99
N ASN A 190 2.69 20.95 3.88
CA ASN A 190 1.47 20.28 3.40
C ASN A 190 1.69 18.79 3.12
N THR A 191 2.87 18.40 2.67
CA THR A 191 3.22 16.99 2.49
C THR A 191 3.29 16.25 3.83
N VAL A 192 3.85 16.87 4.87
CA VAL A 192 3.85 16.32 6.24
C VAL A 192 2.43 16.19 6.78
N GLU A 193 1.59 17.21 6.60
CA GLU A 193 0.17 17.18 7.02
C GLU A 193 -0.62 16.03 6.38
N VAL A 194 -0.34 15.69 5.11
CA VAL A 194 -1.06 14.63 4.39
C VAL A 194 -0.50 13.24 4.68
N MET A 195 0.83 13.09 4.68
CA MET A 195 1.50 11.78 4.64
C MET A 195 2.31 11.43 5.90
N GLY A 196 2.32 12.32 6.89
CA GLY A 196 2.92 12.11 8.21
C GLY A 196 2.06 11.24 9.13
N GLY A 197 2.44 11.20 10.41
CA GLY A 197 1.78 10.34 11.39
C GLY A 197 0.55 10.90 12.08
N ASP A 198 0.16 12.17 11.87
CA ASP A 198 -0.92 12.80 12.64
C ASP A 198 -2.24 12.04 12.57
N ASP A 199 -2.68 11.66 11.37
CA ASP A 199 -3.95 10.92 11.25
C ASP A 199 -3.85 9.51 11.83
N TRP A 200 -2.70 8.87 11.75
CA TRP A 200 -2.47 7.58 12.40
C TRP A 200 -2.58 7.70 13.92
N GLU A 201 -1.99 8.75 14.50
CA GLU A 201 -2.15 9.04 15.93
C GLU A 201 -3.61 9.32 16.29
N LEU A 202 -4.33 10.12 15.49
CA LEU A 202 -5.75 10.39 15.70
C LEU A 202 -6.58 9.09 15.67
N TRP A 203 -6.32 8.18 14.73
CA TRP A 203 -6.95 6.85 14.71
C TRP A 203 -6.69 6.08 15.99
N MET A 204 -5.43 6.00 16.43
CA MET A 204 -5.08 5.26 17.65
C MET A 204 -5.71 5.88 18.90
N ASN A 205 -5.83 7.21 18.96
CA ASN A 205 -6.49 7.91 20.07
C ASN A 205 -7.99 7.62 20.10
N GLU A 206 -8.69 7.75 18.96
CA GLU A 206 -10.13 7.47 18.86
C GLU A 206 -10.47 6.00 19.18
N LEU A 207 -9.64 5.05 18.73
CA LEU A 207 -9.82 3.64 19.06
C LEU A 207 -9.60 3.38 20.56
N ALA A 208 -8.61 4.03 21.18
CA ALA A 208 -8.33 3.92 22.60
C ALA A 208 -9.46 4.52 23.45
N GLU A 209 -9.91 5.73 23.13
CA GLU A 209 -11.04 6.42 23.78
C GLU A 209 -12.34 5.63 23.61
N GLY A 210 -12.51 4.98 22.45
CA GLY A 210 -13.61 4.07 22.18
C GLY A 210 -13.58 2.77 22.99
N GLY A 211 -12.46 2.45 23.66
CA GLY A 211 -12.25 1.21 24.42
C GLY A 211 -12.08 -0.03 23.53
N VAL A 212 -11.78 0.14 22.24
CA VAL A 212 -11.78 -0.92 21.23
C VAL A 212 -10.38 -1.45 20.87
N LEU A 213 -9.35 -1.03 21.58
CA LEU A 213 -8.00 -1.59 21.46
C LEU A 213 -7.76 -2.65 22.53
N ALA A 214 -7.25 -3.82 22.13
CA ALA A 214 -6.75 -4.81 23.06
C ALA A 214 -5.51 -4.27 23.80
N PRO A 215 -5.22 -4.69 25.05
CA PRO A 215 -4.06 -4.20 25.81
C PRO A 215 -2.73 -4.41 25.09
N ASP A 216 -2.58 -5.55 24.42
CA ASP A 216 -1.40 -5.99 23.68
C ASP A 216 -1.43 -5.60 22.19
N VAL A 217 -2.26 -4.61 21.82
CA VAL A 217 -2.43 -4.21 20.42
C VAL A 217 -1.09 -3.87 19.76
N THR A 218 -0.87 -4.43 18.58
CA THR A 218 0.21 -4.00 17.69
C THR A 218 -0.35 -3.03 16.66
N THR A 219 0.33 -1.92 16.39
CA THR A 219 0.00 -1.05 15.26
C THR A 219 1.20 -0.83 14.34
N ILE A 220 0.95 -0.87 13.04
CA ILE A 220 1.99 -0.62 12.03
C ILE A 220 1.56 0.44 11.03
N ALA A 221 2.52 1.21 10.53
CA ALA A 221 2.34 2.10 9.38
C ALA A 221 3.41 1.85 8.31
N PHE A 222 3.03 1.88 7.03
CA PHE A 222 3.97 1.64 5.93
C PHE A 222 4.77 2.88 5.54
N SER A 223 6.07 2.68 5.31
CA SER A 223 7.01 3.67 4.82
C SER A 223 7.90 3.09 3.73
N TYR A 224 8.69 3.95 3.10
CA TYR A 224 9.67 3.61 2.07
C TYR A 224 10.88 4.52 2.21
N ILE A 225 12.08 3.95 2.13
CA ILE A 225 13.35 4.70 2.12
C ILE A 225 13.89 4.77 0.69
N GLY A 226 14.00 3.61 0.04
CA GLY A 226 14.47 3.47 -1.33
C GLY A 226 15.98 3.58 -1.51
N SER A 227 16.40 3.44 -2.76
CA SER A 227 17.80 3.51 -3.19
C SER A 227 18.32 4.94 -3.31
N GLU A 228 19.64 5.08 -3.44
CA GLU A 228 20.31 6.35 -3.76
C GLU A 228 19.77 6.99 -5.05
N ILE A 229 19.29 6.20 -6.02
CA ILE A 229 18.65 6.72 -7.24
C ILE A 229 17.41 7.54 -6.89
N THR A 230 16.56 7.03 -6.00
CA THR A 230 15.26 7.66 -5.68
C THR A 230 15.32 8.64 -4.50
N LYS A 231 16.44 8.65 -3.77
CA LYS A 231 16.61 9.32 -2.48
C LYS A 231 16.26 10.80 -2.50
N ALA A 232 16.68 11.53 -3.53
CA ALA A 232 16.44 12.97 -3.66
C ALA A 232 14.94 13.34 -3.71
N ILE A 233 14.10 12.49 -4.29
CA ILE A 233 12.63 12.71 -4.35
C ILE A 233 11.95 12.11 -3.13
N TYR A 234 12.48 10.99 -2.62
CA TYR A 234 11.91 10.26 -1.49
C TYR A 234 12.51 10.69 -0.15
N ARG A 235 13.54 9.99 0.33
CA ARG A 235 14.06 10.12 1.69
C ARG A 235 14.54 11.54 2.02
N ASP A 236 15.12 12.23 1.06
CA ASP A 236 15.66 13.59 1.21
C ASP A 236 14.69 14.66 0.67
N GLY A 237 13.55 14.25 0.09
CA GLY A 237 12.54 15.14 -0.49
C GLY A 237 11.40 15.49 0.48
N SER A 238 10.36 16.12 -0.06
CA SER A 238 9.15 16.51 0.68
C SER A 238 8.48 15.34 1.40
N ILE A 239 8.38 14.18 0.74
CA ILE A 239 7.78 12.97 1.33
C ILE A 239 8.68 12.35 2.42
N GLY A 240 9.99 12.55 2.34
CA GLY A 240 10.95 12.14 3.36
C GLY A 240 10.68 12.80 4.70
N GLN A 241 10.38 14.10 4.69
CA GLN A 241 9.98 14.84 5.90
C GLN A 241 8.69 14.29 6.51
N ALA A 242 7.72 13.92 5.67
CA ALA A 242 6.50 13.27 6.14
C ALA A 242 6.79 11.89 6.76
N LYS A 243 7.73 11.13 6.19
CA LYS A 243 8.14 9.83 6.74
C LYS A 243 8.97 9.95 8.03
N ASP A 244 9.78 10.99 8.18
CA ASP A 244 10.44 11.30 9.44
C ASP A 244 9.41 11.65 10.53
N HIS A 245 8.37 12.40 10.18
CA HIS A 245 7.24 12.65 11.08
C HIS A 245 6.52 11.35 11.48
N LEU A 246 6.24 10.48 10.52
CA LEU A 246 5.63 9.15 10.76
C LEU A 246 6.50 8.27 11.69
N GLU A 247 7.82 8.28 11.50
CA GLU A 247 8.79 7.57 12.35
C GLU A 247 8.75 8.11 13.80
N ALA A 248 8.71 9.43 13.98
CA ALA A 248 8.57 10.05 15.30
C ALA A 248 7.23 9.69 15.97
N THR A 249 6.13 9.69 15.21
CA THR A 249 4.82 9.26 15.70
C THR A 249 4.82 7.81 16.16
N ALA A 250 5.50 6.90 15.45
CA ALA A 250 5.60 5.50 15.88
C ALA A 250 6.25 5.36 17.25
N LEU A 251 7.34 6.10 17.52
CA LEU A 251 8.01 6.07 18.82
C LEU A 251 7.08 6.55 19.94
N LYS A 252 6.37 7.66 19.72
CA LYS A 252 5.38 8.22 20.65
C LYS A 252 4.23 7.23 20.93
N LEU A 253 3.69 6.60 19.89
CA LEU A 253 2.65 5.58 20.02
C LEU A 253 3.18 4.36 20.76
N ASN A 254 4.40 3.93 20.47
CA ASN A 254 5.01 2.76 21.11
C ASN A 254 5.17 2.98 22.62
N GLU A 255 5.66 4.16 23.04
CA GLU A 255 5.75 4.53 24.46
C GLU A 255 4.38 4.51 25.15
N LYS A 256 3.36 5.09 24.51
CA LYS A 256 1.98 5.11 25.04
C LYS A 256 1.41 3.69 25.22
N LEU A 257 1.60 2.83 24.22
CA LEU A 257 1.02 1.48 24.18
C LEU A 257 1.80 0.48 25.05
N ALA A 258 3.10 0.71 25.28
CA ALA A 258 3.97 -0.20 26.04
C ALA A 258 3.44 -0.49 27.46
N THR A 259 2.72 0.44 28.08
CA THR A 259 2.09 0.25 29.39
C THR A 259 1.10 -0.92 29.43
N GLY A 260 0.45 -1.24 28.31
CA GLY A 260 -0.48 -2.37 28.16
C GLY A 260 0.15 -3.63 27.53
N GLY A 261 1.43 -3.56 27.15
CA GLY A 261 2.09 -4.59 26.32
C GLY A 261 1.90 -4.38 24.82
N GLY A 262 1.25 -3.29 24.41
CA GLY A 262 1.08 -2.93 23.00
C GLY A 262 2.37 -2.37 22.39
N ARG A 263 2.40 -2.34 21.05
CA ARG A 263 3.61 -2.02 20.27
C ARG A 263 3.25 -1.19 19.04
N ALA A 264 4.11 -0.25 18.63
CA ALA A 264 3.93 0.52 17.40
C ALA A 264 5.20 0.53 16.55
N TYR A 265 5.06 0.32 15.25
CA TYR A 265 6.20 0.26 14.33
C TYR A 265 5.93 1.00 13.02
N VAL A 266 6.96 1.66 12.49
CA VAL A 266 7.03 1.91 11.04
C VAL A 266 7.61 0.67 10.37
N THR A 267 6.97 0.24 9.30
CA THR A 267 7.45 -0.86 8.44
C THR A 267 7.97 -0.28 7.12
N VAL A 268 9.29 -0.37 6.92
CA VAL A 268 9.94 0.09 5.69
C VAL A 268 9.87 -1.02 4.66
N SER A 269 9.05 -0.76 3.64
CA SER A 269 8.67 -1.70 2.59
C SER A 269 9.53 -1.53 1.35
N LYS A 270 9.55 -2.53 0.47
CA LYS A 270 10.25 -2.45 -0.82
C LYS A 270 9.46 -1.62 -1.85
N ALA A 271 10.10 -1.18 -2.92
CA ALA A 271 9.48 -0.60 -4.11
C ALA A 271 8.68 -1.65 -4.91
N LEU A 272 7.40 -1.37 -5.11
CA LEU A 272 6.46 -2.21 -5.86
C LEU A 272 5.58 -1.39 -6.77
N VAL A 273 5.01 -2.03 -7.79
CA VAL A 273 3.99 -1.43 -8.65
C VAL A 273 2.68 -1.26 -7.86
N THR A 274 2.34 0.01 -7.60
CA THR A 274 1.09 0.45 -6.98
C THR A 274 0.61 1.73 -7.67
N GLN A 275 -0.68 2.05 -7.57
CA GLN A 275 -1.23 3.28 -8.15
C GLN A 275 -0.48 4.52 -7.68
N SER A 276 -0.05 4.55 -6.42
CA SER A 276 0.73 5.65 -5.84
C SER A 276 2.14 5.71 -6.39
N SER A 277 2.85 4.57 -6.48
CA SER A 277 4.24 4.53 -6.98
C SER A 277 4.36 4.87 -8.47
N SER A 278 3.37 4.49 -9.29
CA SER A 278 3.40 4.73 -10.75
C SER A 278 3.28 6.21 -11.10
N ALA A 279 2.77 7.03 -10.19
CA ALA A 279 2.64 8.48 -10.37
C ALA A 279 3.96 9.24 -10.19
N ILE A 280 5.00 8.56 -9.68
CA ILE A 280 6.25 9.20 -9.28
C ILE A 280 7.24 9.10 -10.45
N PRO A 281 7.78 10.21 -10.97
CA PRO A 281 8.81 10.15 -11.99
C PRO A 281 10.00 9.31 -11.51
N VAL A 282 10.78 8.72 -12.43
CA VAL A 282 11.94 7.85 -12.13
C VAL A 282 11.56 6.45 -11.61
N VAL A 283 10.51 6.34 -10.78
CA VAL A 283 10.11 5.08 -10.13
C VAL A 283 9.76 3.96 -11.11
N PRO A 284 8.99 4.17 -12.20
CA PRO A 284 8.70 3.10 -13.15
C PRO A 284 9.96 2.45 -13.73
N LEU A 285 10.98 3.26 -14.06
CA LEU A 285 12.25 2.76 -14.56
C LEU A 285 13.03 2.02 -13.47
N TYR A 286 13.04 2.57 -12.25
CA TYR A 286 13.75 1.97 -11.12
C TYR A 286 13.16 0.61 -10.76
N VAL A 287 11.83 0.51 -10.66
CA VAL A 287 11.12 -0.73 -10.36
C VAL A 287 11.35 -1.75 -11.48
N SER A 288 11.35 -1.34 -12.74
CA SER A 288 11.63 -2.24 -13.87
C SER A 288 13.04 -2.84 -13.79
N ALA A 289 14.06 -2.03 -13.46
CA ALA A 289 15.43 -2.50 -13.26
C ALA A 289 15.55 -3.38 -12.00
N LEU A 290 14.94 -2.96 -10.89
CA LEU A 290 14.95 -3.70 -9.63
C LEU A 290 14.30 -5.08 -9.79
N TYR A 291 13.18 -5.17 -10.49
CA TYR A 291 12.48 -6.42 -10.73
C TYR A 291 13.34 -7.41 -11.51
N LYS A 292 14.00 -6.95 -12.58
CA LYS A 292 14.93 -7.77 -13.36
C LYS A 292 15.99 -8.42 -12.46
N VAL A 293 16.72 -7.59 -11.70
CA VAL A 293 17.79 -8.03 -10.80
C VAL A 293 17.25 -8.96 -9.70
N MET A 294 16.16 -8.60 -9.04
CA MET A 294 15.61 -9.40 -7.95
C MET A 294 15.02 -10.72 -8.45
N LYS A 295 14.42 -10.78 -9.65
CA LYS A 295 13.91 -12.02 -10.24
C LYS A 295 15.05 -12.97 -10.59
N GLU A 296 16.15 -12.47 -11.17
CA GLU A 296 17.34 -13.27 -11.49
C GLU A 296 18.00 -13.86 -10.23
N LYS A 297 17.93 -13.14 -9.10
CA LYS A 297 18.44 -13.61 -7.80
C LYS A 297 17.42 -14.41 -6.99
N GLY A 298 16.18 -14.58 -7.46
CA GLY A 298 15.12 -15.29 -6.74
C GLY A 298 14.64 -14.58 -5.45
N LEU A 299 14.73 -13.24 -5.41
CA LEU A 299 14.36 -12.39 -4.27
C LEU A 299 13.11 -11.54 -4.52
N HIS A 300 12.56 -11.56 -5.74
CA HIS A 300 11.44 -10.70 -6.08
C HIS A 300 10.18 -11.08 -5.30
N GLU A 301 9.53 -10.06 -4.75
CA GLU A 301 8.28 -10.14 -4.01
C GLU A 301 7.32 -9.08 -4.55
N GLY A 302 6.03 -9.41 -4.61
CA GLY A 302 4.92 -8.47 -4.74
C GLY A 302 4.40 -8.05 -3.35
N CYS A 303 3.21 -7.42 -3.32
CA CYS A 303 2.63 -6.95 -2.06
C CYS A 303 2.29 -8.10 -1.12
N ILE A 304 1.75 -9.21 -1.64
CA ILE A 304 1.28 -10.31 -0.79
C ILE A 304 2.43 -11.12 -0.20
N GLU A 305 3.48 -11.37 -0.97
CA GLU A 305 4.69 -12.06 -0.53
C GLU A 305 5.34 -11.27 0.62
N GLN A 306 5.52 -9.97 0.42
CA GLN A 306 6.19 -9.11 1.38
C GLN A 306 5.39 -8.94 2.67
N ILE A 307 4.07 -8.85 2.58
CA ILE A 307 3.20 -8.73 3.77
C ILE A 307 3.07 -10.06 4.50
N TYR A 308 3.02 -11.19 3.77
CA TYR A 308 3.12 -12.49 4.40
C TYR A 308 4.43 -12.60 5.20
N ARG A 309 5.58 -12.25 4.59
CA ARG A 309 6.89 -12.25 5.26
C ARG A 309 6.96 -11.29 6.45
N LEU A 310 6.35 -10.12 6.35
CA LEU A 310 6.22 -9.20 7.48
C LEU A 310 5.50 -9.86 8.67
N PHE A 311 4.41 -10.60 8.40
CA PHE A 311 3.64 -11.23 9.47
C PHE A 311 4.36 -12.46 10.01
N SER A 312 4.82 -13.37 9.14
CA SER A 312 5.42 -14.64 9.53
C SER A 312 6.80 -14.50 10.14
N ASP A 313 7.66 -13.66 9.55
CA ASP A 313 9.09 -13.63 9.89
C ASP A 313 9.45 -12.45 10.80
N ARG A 314 8.55 -11.47 10.96
CA ARG A 314 8.78 -10.28 11.80
C ARG A 314 7.78 -10.20 12.95
N LEU A 315 6.51 -9.91 12.67
CA LEU A 315 5.53 -9.54 13.71
C LEU A 315 5.08 -10.70 14.61
N TYR A 316 4.93 -11.89 14.03
CA TYR A 316 4.34 -13.08 14.66
C TYR A 316 5.23 -14.31 14.52
N ASN A 317 6.55 -14.12 14.59
CA ASN A 317 7.54 -15.20 14.49
C ASN A 317 7.83 -15.94 15.82
N GLY A 318 7.09 -15.61 16.89
CA GLY A 318 7.30 -16.16 18.24
C GLY A 318 8.50 -15.59 19.02
N GLN A 319 9.19 -14.58 18.47
CA GLN A 319 10.32 -13.89 19.07
C GLN A 319 10.07 -12.37 19.14
N GLU A 320 11.05 -11.63 19.67
CA GLU A 320 11.02 -10.18 19.61
C GLU A 320 11.07 -9.70 18.15
N THR A 321 10.21 -8.74 17.79
CA THR A 321 10.15 -8.20 16.45
C THR A 321 11.49 -7.55 16.09
N PRO A 322 12.21 -8.04 15.07
CA PRO A 322 13.49 -7.45 14.69
C PRO A 322 13.27 -6.07 14.08
N VAL A 323 14.01 -5.09 14.59
CA VAL A 323 13.97 -3.68 14.16
C VAL A 323 15.37 -3.15 13.91
N ASP A 324 15.48 -2.10 13.10
CA ASP A 324 16.74 -1.36 12.95
C ASP A 324 17.01 -0.40 14.12
N GLU A 325 18.13 0.33 14.05
CA GLU A 325 18.56 1.28 15.09
C GLU A 325 17.56 2.40 15.37
N LYS A 326 16.61 2.66 14.45
CA LYS A 326 15.54 3.66 14.62
C LYS A 326 14.22 3.02 15.06
N GLY A 327 14.21 1.73 15.40
CA GLY A 327 13.00 1.02 15.82
C GLY A 327 12.06 0.66 14.67
N ARG A 328 12.54 0.60 13.42
CA ARG A 328 11.71 0.31 12.24
C ARG A 328 11.84 -1.14 11.83
N ILE A 329 10.74 -1.75 11.43
CA ILE A 329 10.76 -3.09 10.81
C ILE A 329 11.25 -2.92 9.37
N ARG A 330 12.27 -3.71 8.99
CA ARG A 330 12.86 -3.71 7.65
C ARG A 330 12.40 -4.94 6.88
N ILE A 331 11.63 -4.70 5.83
CA ILE A 331 11.24 -5.70 4.82
C ILE A 331 11.66 -5.25 3.41
N ASP A 332 12.39 -4.14 3.31
CA ASP A 332 13.16 -3.66 2.17
C ASP A 332 14.59 -4.23 2.15
N ASP A 333 14.92 -5.10 3.11
CA ASP A 333 16.24 -5.71 3.33
C ASP A 333 16.79 -6.44 2.10
N TRP A 334 15.93 -7.10 1.32
CA TRP A 334 16.35 -7.76 0.07
C TRP A 334 16.53 -6.80 -1.10
N GLU A 335 15.76 -5.72 -1.15
CA GLU A 335 15.96 -4.66 -2.15
C GLU A 335 17.27 -3.92 -1.91
N LEU A 336 17.57 -3.59 -0.65
CA LEU A 336 18.73 -2.78 -0.27
C LEU A 336 20.01 -3.59 -0.06
N ARG A 337 20.03 -4.87 -0.45
CA ARG A 337 21.25 -5.68 -0.51
C ARG A 337 22.26 -5.01 -1.44
N GLU A 338 23.53 -4.97 -1.03
CA GLU A 338 24.60 -4.28 -1.77
C GLU A 338 24.74 -4.80 -3.21
N ASP A 339 24.69 -6.12 -3.40
CA ASP A 339 24.80 -6.73 -4.74
C ASP A 339 23.58 -6.46 -5.63
N VAL A 340 22.40 -6.26 -5.05
CA VAL A 340 21.20 -5.85 -5.78
C VAL A 340 21.33 -4.39 -6.22
N GLN A 341 21.69 -3.50 -5.29
CA GLN A 341 21.81 -2.07 -5.56
C GLN A 341 22.92 -1.73 -6.56
N ALA A 342 24.06 -2.43 -6.46
CA ALA A 342 25.17 -2.26 -7.40
C ALA A 342 24.76 -2.63 -8.84
N GLU A 343 24.05 -3.74 -9.00
CA GLU A 343 23.60 -4.22 -10.31
C GLU A 343 22.50 -3.32 -10.90
N VAL A 344 21.56 -2.86 -10.07
CA VAL A 344 20.56 -1.86 -10.48
C VAL A 344 21.22 -0.56 -10.93
N ALA A 345 22.24 -0.07 -10.21
CA ALA A 345 22.98 1.14 -10.59
C ALA A 345 23.74 0.96 -11.91
N GLU A 346 24.34 -0.22 -12.15
CA GLU A 346 25.00 -0.55 -13.40
C GLU A 346 24.00 -0.52 -14.57
N LEU A 347 22.85 -1.19 -14.44
CA LEU A 347 21.78 -1.18 -15.44
C LEU A 347 21.27 0.25 -15.69
N TRP A 348 21.06 1.03 -14.63
CA TRP A 348 20.60 2.42 -14.71
C TRP A 348 21.52 3.29 -15.57
N SER A 349 22.84 3.11 -15.44
CA SER A 349 23.81 3.88 -16.23
C SER A 349 23.72 3.57 -17.74
N LYS A 350 23.38 2.33 -18.11
CA LYS A 350 23.38 1.83 -19.49
C LYS A 350 22.02 1.90 -20.19
N VAL A 351 20.92 2.02 -19.45
CA VAL A 351 19.58 1.96 -20.03
C VAL A 351 19.30 3.13 -20.97
N THR A 352 18.76 2.81 -22.15
CA THR A 352 18.29 3.71 -23.21
C THR A 352 16.97 3.18 -23.78
N SER A 353 16.30 3.97 -24.63
CA SER A 353 15.06 3.55 -25.29
C SER A 353 15.24 2.29 -26.16
N GLU A 354 16.43 2.07 -26.72
CA GLU A 354 16.72 0.97 -27.62
C GLU A 354 16.94 -0.37 -26.89
N ASN A 355 17.39 -0.33 -25.63
CA ASN A 355 17.79 -1.53 -24.89
C ASN A 355 16.97 -1.78 -23.61
N ILE A 356 16.00 -0.93 -23.29
CA ILE A 356 15.24 -1.03 -22.03
C ILE A 356 14.51 -2.36 -21.85
N GLU A 357 13.94 -2.93 -22.91
CA GLU A 357 13.23 -4.20 -22.87
C GLU A 357 14.18 -5.40 -22.64
N GLU A 358 15.48 -5.23 -22.91
CA GLU A 358 16.51 -6.25 -22.65
C GLU A 358 17.10 -6.09 -21.24
N LEU A 359 17.42 -4.85 -20.85
CA LEU A 359 18.12 -4.55 -19.59
C LEU A 359 17.20 -4.48 -18.37
N THR A 360 15.89 -4.33 -18.56
CA THR A 360 14.94 -4.16 -17.45
C THR A 360 13.72 -5.06 -17.65
N ASP A 361 12.95 -5.27 -16.59
CA ASP A 361 11.68 -5.99 -16.65
C ASP A 361 10.50 -5.02 -16.88
N LEU A 362 10.58 -4.22 -17.94
CA LEU A 362 9.53 -3.26 -18.29
C LEU A 362 8.21 -3.95 -18.64
N ALA A 363 8.28 -5.12 -19.27
CA ALA A 363 7.12 -5.96 -19.56
C ALA A 363 6.42 -6.42 -18.27
N GLY A 364 7.18 -6.89 -17.27
CA GLY A 364 6.64 -7.24 -15.96
C GLY A 364 6.02 -6.03 -15.24
N TYR A 365 6.68 -4.87 -15.28
CA TYR A 365 6.14 -3.62 -14.73
C TYR A 365 4.78 -3.26 -15.36
N ARG A 366 4.70 -3.27 -16.70
CA ARG A 366 3.46 -2.99 -17.44
C ARG A 366 2.34 -3.94 -17.03
N ARG A 367 2.64 -5.24 -16.99
CA ARG A 367 1.69 -6.27 -16.62
C ARG A 367 1.14 -6.06 -15.21
N GLU A 368 2.03 -5.89 -14.23
CA GLU A 368 1.62 -5.61 -12.84
C GLU A 368 0.80 -4.32 -12.74
N PHE A 369 1.15 -3.27 -13.50
CA PHE A 369 0.38 -2.03 -13.53
C PHE A 369 -1.06 -2.26 -14.01
N PHE A 370 -1.25 -3.05 -15.06
CA PHE A 370 -2.58 -3.38 -15.57
C PHE A 370 -3.35 -4.32 -14.62
N GLN A 371 -2.66 -5.22 -13.94
CA GLN A 371 -3.24 -6.11 -12.92
C GLN A 371 -3.78 -5.34 -11.71
N LEU A 372 -3.22 -4.18 -11.36
CA LEU A 372 -3.80 -3.28 -10.35
C LEU A 372 -5.26 -2.89 -10.64
N PHE A 373 -5.66 -2.94 -11.91
CA PHE A 373 -6.99 -2.60 -12.38
C PHE A 373 -7.75 -3.82 -12.93
N GLY A 374 -7.26 -5.03 -12.66
CA GLY A 374 -7.86 -6.29 -13.08
C GLY A 374 -7.68 -6.61 -14.57
N PHE A 375 -6.73 -5.99 -15.27
CA PHE A 375 -6.37 -6.36 -16.65
C PHE A 375 -5.10 -7.21 -16.66
N GLU A 376 -4.89 -7.97 -17.74
CA GLU A 376 -3.72 -8.86 -17.88
C GLU A 376 -3.58 -9.91 -16.75
N THR A 377 -4.71 -10.24 -16.12
CA THR A 377 -4.86 -11.36 -15.19
C THR A 377 -5.10 -12.65 -15.96
N ASP A 378 -4.38 -13.70 -15.61
CA ASP A 378 -4.50 -14.99 -16.29
C ASP A 378 -5.88 -15.62 -16.01
N GLY A 379 -6.44 -16.31 -17.01
CA GLY A 379 -7.73 -16.99 -16.89
C GLY A 379 -8.98 -16.10 -16.98
N VAL A 380 -8.82 -14.79 -17.27
CA VAL A 380 -9.95 -13.86 -17.45
C VAL A 380 -10.25 -13.64 -18.93
N ASP A 381 -11.50 -13.89 -19.34
CA ASP A 381 -11.98 -13.54 -20.67
C ASP A 381 -12.36 -12.05 -20.74
N TYR A 382 -11.47 -11.24 -21.34
CA TYR A 382 -11.66 -9.80 -21.50
C TYR A 382 -12.55 -9.39 -22.69
N ASP A 383 -13.03 -10.36 -23.48
CA ASP A 383 -13.99 -10.11 -24.56
C ASP A 383 -15.43 -10.44 -24.14
N ALA A 384 -15.61 -11.06 -22.97
CA ALA A 384 -16.92 -11.31 -22.38
C ALA A 384 -17.61 -10.03 -21.89
N ASP A 385 -18.93 -10.02 -22.01
CA ASP A 385 -19.77 -9.00 -21.38
C ASP A 385 -19.82 -9.22 -19.86
N VAL A 386 -19.43 -8.19 -19.10
CA VAL A 386 -19.48 -8.20 -17.64
C VAL A 386 -20.38 -7.10 -17.09
N ASN A 387 -21.02 -7.35 -15.95
CA ASN A 387 -21.78 -6.33 -15.23
C ASN A 387 -20.79 -5.47 -14.41
N PRO A 388 -20.65 -4.15 -14.69
CA PRO A 388 -19.77 -3.29 -13.91
C PRO A 388 -20.32 -3.00 -12.50
N VAL A 389 -21.62 -3.19 -12.27
CA VAL A 389 -22.28 -2.96 -10.98
C VAL A 389 -22.10 -4.19 -10.10
N VAL A 390 -21.13 -4.11 -9.18
CA VAL A 390 -20.86 -5.12 -8.16
C VAL A 390 -21.18 -4.50 -6.81
N ASP A 391 -22.09 -5.10 -6.07
CA ASP A 391 -22.45 -4.66 -4.73
C ASP A 391 -21.47 -5.21 -3.69
N ASN A 392 -21.23 -4.43 -2.64
CA ASN A 392 -20.58 -4.89 -1.42
C ASN A 392 -21.55 -4.72 -0.25
N PRO A 393 -22.37 -5.73 0.08
CA PRO A 393 -23.40 -5.61 1.11
C PRO A 393 -22.82 -5.46 2.53
N LYS A 394 -21.52 -5.70 2.73
CA LYS A 394 -20.81 -5.55 4.01
C LYS A 394 -20.26 -4.15 4.22
N ALA A 395 -20.32 -3.29 3.20
CA ALA A 395 -19.87 -1.90 3.28
C ALA A 395 -20.94 -1.04 3.96
N ILE A 396 -20.56 -0.39 5.06
CA ILE A 396 -21.37 0.60 5.80
C ILE A 396 -20.85 2.03 5.66
#